data_AF-A0AAX4PBB9-F1
#
_entry.id   AF-A0AAX4PBB9-F1
#
_cell.length_a   1.000
_cell.length_b   1.000
_cell.length_c   1.000
_cell.angle_alpha   90.00
_cell.angle_beta   90.00
_cell.angle_gamma   90.00
#
_symmetry.space_group_name_H-M   'P 1'
#
loop_
_entity.id
_entity.type
_entity.pdbx_description
1 polymer ?
#
loop_
_entity_poly.entity_id
_entity_poly.type
_entity_poly.pdbx_seq_one_letter_code
_entity_poly.pdbx_strand_id
1 'polypeptide(L)'
;MATEEEFIPTSNVLYAAHKHIGKRCNEVSMNFLRCKKRDLDPNVCLKEGEAVMGCLGAVLKDLRSSCLSSMDTYSQCLDKYSNDLRKCRAEEEAFDAECPKP
;
A
#
# COMPACT_ATOMS: atom_id res chain seq x y z
N MET A 1 -25.17 5.28 9.02
CA MET A 1 -24.16 4.40 9.62
C MET A 1 -23.01 4.27 8.63
N ALA A 2 -21.91 4.99 8.88
CA ALA A 2 -20.57 4.75 8.35
C ALA A 2 -19.64 5.57 9.26
N THR A 3 -19.06 4.92 10.26
CA THR A 3 -18.19 5.52 11.28
C THR A 3 -16.78 4.93 11.17
N GLU A 4 -16.28 4.79 9.95
CA GLU A 4 -14.85 4.65 9.69
C GLU A 4 -14.50 5.78 8.72
N GLU A 5 -13.68 6.72 9.18
CA GLU A 5 -13.03 7.69 8.31
C GLU A 5 -12.24 6.87 7.28
N GLU A 6 -12.65 6.92 6.02
CA GLU A 6 -11.98 6.20 4.93
C GLU A 6 -10.55 6.72 4.86
N PHE A 7 -9.60 5.94 5.41
CA PHE A 7 -8.21 6.33 5.38
C PHE A 7 -7.73 6.32 3.93
N ILE A 8 -7.67 7.51 3.32
CA ILE A 8 -7.10 7.70 2.00
C ILE A 8 -5.57 7.77 2.16
N PRO A 9 -4.82 6.74 1.73
CA PRO A 9 -3.37 6.75 1.86
C PRO A 9 -2.76 7.78 0.91
N THR A 10 -1.76 8.52 1.41
CA THR A 10 -0.91 9.37 0.58
C THR A 10 0.10 8.53 -0.21
N SER A 11 0.64 9.10 -1.29
CA SER A 11 1.57 8.39 -2.18
C SER A 11 2.80 7.82 -1.45
N ASN A 12 3.42 8.60 -0.55
CA ASN A 12 4.57 8.17 0.25
C ASN A 12 4.26 6.97 1.17
N VAL A 13 3.05 6.89 1.74
CA VAL A 13 2.61 5.76 2.56
C VAL A 13 2.45 4.51 1.68
N LEU A 14 1.86 4.65 0.49
CA LEU A 14 1.76 3.54 -0.47
C LEU A 14 3.12 3.03 -0.93
N TYR A 15 4.07 3.94 -1.17
CA TYR A 15 5.44 3.58 -1.50
C TYR A 15 6.16 2.90 -0.34
N ALA A 16 5.96 3.34 0.90
CA ALA A 16 6.53 2.65 2.07
C ALA A 16 6.02 1.21 2.17
N ALA A 17 4.71 1.01 1.97
CA ALA A 17 4.05 -0.30 2.11
C ALA A 17 4.12 -1.21 0.86
N HIS A 18 4.71 -0.76 -0.25
CA HIS A 18 4.55 -1.42 -1.57
C HIS A 18 4.96 -2.89 -1.58
N LYS A 19 6.00 -3.28 -0.80
CA LYS A 19 6.45 -4.68 -0.73
C LYS A 19 5.41 -5.58 -0.05
N HIS A 20 4.81 -5.12 1.03
CA HIS A 20 3.76 -5.85 1.75
C HIS A 20 2.49 -5.93 0.90
N ILE A 21 2.10 -4.82 0.27
CA ILE A 21 0.94 -4.78 -0.65
C ILE A 21 1.17 -5.74 -1.82
N GLY A 22 2.33 -5.67 -2.48
CA GLY A 22 2.66 -6.49 -3.63
C GLY A 22 2.63 -7.99 -3.33
N LYS A 23 3.04 -8.41 -2.13
CA LYS A 23 2.98 -9.81 -1.71
C LYS A 23 1.55 -10.24 -1.34
N ARG A 24 0.87 -9.49 -0.45
CA ARG A 24 -0.42 -9.90 0.11
C ARG A 24 -1.58 -9.69 -0.87
N CYS A 25 -1.54 -8.63 -1.66
CA CYS A 25 -2.62 -8.25 -2.58
C CYS A 25 -2.32 -8.62 -4.04
N ASN A 26 -1.33 -9.48 -4.31
CA ASN A 26 -0.93 -9.84 -5.68
C ASN A 26 -2.11 -10.38 -6.50
N GLU A 27 -2.84 -11.36 -5.96
CA GLU A 27 -3.90 -12.03 -6.69
C GLU A 27 -5.06 -11.09 -7.04
N VAL A 28 -5.54 -10.32 -6.06
CA VAL A 28 -6.62 -9.34 -6.27
C VAL A 28 -6.19 -8.23 -7.23
N SER A 29 -4.94 -7.77 -7.15
CA SER A 29 -4.38 -6.78 -8.07
C SER A 29 -4.30 -7.32 -9.49
N MET A 30 -3.87 -8.57 -9.66
CA MET A 30 -3.80 -9.23 -10.96
C MET A 30 -5.19 -9.45 -11.57
N ASN A 31 -6.21 -9.73 -10.76
CA ASN A 31 -7.59 -9.84 -11.24
C ASN A 31 -8.09 -8.49 -11.79
N PHE A 32 -7.83 -7.40 -11.07
CA PHE A 32 -8.16 -6.05 -11.54
C PHE A 32 -7.44 -5.68 -12.84
N LEU A 33 -6.13 -5.97 -12.94
CA LEU A 33 -5.36 -5.74 -14.17
C LEU A 33 -5.85 -6.59 -15.34
N ARG A 34 -6.21 -7.86 -15.10
CA ARG A 34 -6.81 -8.73 -16.13
C ARG A 34 -8.17 -8.21 -16.60
N CYS A 35 -8.99 -7.69 -15.69
CA CYS A 35 -10.26 -7.05 -16.05
C CYS A 35 -10.02 -5.83 -16.95
N LYS A 36 -9.15 -4.91 -16.53
CA LYS A 36 -8.79 -3.71 -17.31
C LYS A 36 -8.16 -4.01 -18.67
N LYS A 37 -7.47 -5.14 -18.79
CA LYS A 37 -6.90 -5.58 -20.07
C LYS A 37 -7.98 -6.03 -21.06
N ARG A 38 -9.10 -6.56 -20.56
CA ARG A 38 -10.23 -7.02 -21.38
C ARG A 38 -11.13 -5.86 -21.80
N ASP A 39 -11.36 -4.91 -20.90
CA ASP A 39 -12.25 -3.77 -21.11
C ASP A 39 -11.69 -2.52 -20.43
N LEU A 40 -11.67 -1.40 -21.14
CA LEU A 40 -11.16 -0.12 -20.66
C LEU A 40 -12.27 0.76 -20.04
N ASP A 41 -13.55 0.35 -20.12
CA ASP A 41 -14.63 1.05 -19.43
C ASP A 41 -14.41 0.99 -17.91
N PRO A 42 -14.25 2.14 -17.22
CA PRO A 42 -13.98 2.16 -15.78
C PRO A 42 -15.10 1.54 -14.93
N ASN A 43 -16.33 1.45 -15.46
CA ASN A 43 -17.48 0.91 -14.72
C ASN A 43 -17.49 -0.63 -14.64
N VAL A 44 -16.82 -1.31 -15.58
CA VAL A 44 -16.87 -2.78 -15.71
C VAL A 44 -16.08 -3.48 -14.60
N CYS A 45 -15.01 -2.85 -14.12
CA CYS A 45 -14.06 -3.45 -13.17
C CYS A 45 -14.15 -2.85 -11.75
N LEU A 46 -15.28 -2.22 -11.40
CA LEU A 46 -15.47 -1.57 -10.08
C LEU A 46 -15.32 -2.56 -8.93
N LYS A 47 -15.91 -3.76 -9.06
CA LYS A 47 -15.85 -4.80 -8.03
C LYS A 47 -14.41 -5.27 -7.75
N GLU A 48 -13.61 -5.46 -8.80
CA GLU A 48 -12.19 -5.81 -8.66
C GLU A 48 -11.39 -4.63 -8.07
N GLY A 49 -11.75 -3.39 -8.41
CA GLY A 49 -11.17 -2.18 -7.82
C GLY A 49 -11.43 -2.08 -6.31
N GLU A 50 -12.68 -2.29 -5.88
CA GLU A 50 -13.06 -2.35 -4.47
C GLU A 50 -12.30 -3.45 -3.71
N ALA A 51 -12.12 -4.62 -4.33
CA ALA A 51 -11.34 -5.71 -3.74
C ALA A 51 -9.85 -5.33 -3.54
N VAL A 52 -9.25 -4.60 -4.49
CA VAL A 52 -7.88 -4.08 -4.35
C VAL A 52 -7.80 -3.07 -3.21
N MET A 53 -8.74 -2.11 -3.15
CA MET A 53 -8.78 -1.09 -2.09
C MET A 53 -9.00 -1.72 -0.71
N GLY A 54 -9.88 -2.71 -0.59
CA GLY A 54 -10.11 -3.46 0.64
C GLY A 54 -8.87 -4.21 1.12
N CYS A 55 -8.17 -4.91 0.21
CA CYS A 55 -6.92 -5.60 0.56
C CYS A 55 -5.83 -4.60 1.00
N LEU A 56 -5.69 -3.49 0.29
CA LEU A 56 -4.74 -2.44 0.60
C LEU A 56 -5.02 -1.81 1.97
N GLY A 57 -6.29 -1.51 2.28
CA GLY A 57 -6.71 -1.01 3.58
C GLY A 57 -6.36 -1.96 4.72
N ALA A 58 -6.57 -3.27 4.53
CA ALA A 58 -6.20 -4.29 5.51
C ALA A 58 -4.67 -4.33 5.76
N VAL A 59 -3.85 -4.29 4.70
CA VAL A 59 -2.38 -4.25 4.83
C VAL A 59 -1.93 -3.02 5.62
N LEU A 60 -2.46 -1.84 5.29
CA LEU A 60 -2.09 -0.60 5.98
C LEU A 60 -2.53 -0.60 7.45
N LYS A 61 -3.70 -1.17 7.76
CA LYS A 61 -4.17 -1.34 9.13
C LYS A 61 -3.22 -2.23 9.94
N ASP A 62 -2.80 -3.36 9.37
CA ASP A 62 -1.88 -4.29 10.01
C ASP A 62 -0.50 -3.65 10.27
N LEU A 63 0.06 -2.97 9.27
CA LEU A 63 1.35 -2.28 9.39
C LEU A 63 1.31 -1.19 10.46
N ARG A 64 0.24 -0.40 10.50
CA ARG A 64 0.05 0.61 11.55
C ARG A 64 -0.10 0.01 12.94
N SER A 65 -0.72 -1.15 13.07
CA SER A 65 -0.82 -1.80 14.39
C SER A 65 0.51 -2.38 14.89
N SER A 66 1.43 -2.73 13.98
CA SER A 66 2.63 -3.49 14.32
C SER A 66 3.92 -2.66 14.32
N CYS A 67 4.05 -1.70 13.40
CA CYS A 67 5.30 -1.00 13.11
C CYS A 67 5.06 0.46 12.66
N LEU A 68 4.10 1.15 13.28
CA LEU A 68 3.74 2.53 12.95
C LEU A 68 4.96 3.46 12.93
N SER A 69 5.81 3.39 13.96
CA SER A 69 6.91 4.35 14.14
C SER A 69 7.95 4.27 13.03
N SER A 70 8.41 3.06 12.68
CA SER A 70 9.39 2.89 11.60
C SER A 70 8.76 3.13 10.23
N MET A 71 7.51 2.73 10.02
CA MET A 71 6.78 3.04 8.79
C MET A 71 6.61 4.54 8.59
N ASP A 72 6.24 5.29 9.63
CA ASP A 72 6.08 6.74 9.57
C ASP A 72 7.42 7.41 9.26
N THR A 73 8.50 6.99 9.91
CA THR A 73 9.85 7.50 9.63
C THR A 73 10.24 7.28 8.17
N TYR A 74 10.01 6.07 7.65
CA TYR A 74 10.29 5.76 6.25
C TYR A 74 9.41 6.57 5.28
N SER A 75 8.11 6.68 5.56
CA SER A 75 7.18 7.44 4.74
C SER A 75 7.51 8.94 4.71
N GLN A 76 8.02 9.51 5.80
CA GLN A 76 8.46 10.91 5.86
C GLN A 76 9.74 11.13 5.04
N CYS A 77 10.68 10.18 5.04
CA CYS A 77 11.83 10.23 4.14
C CYS A 77 11.37 10.21 2.68
N LEU A 78 10.43 9.32 2.33
CA LEU A 78 9.89 9.22 0.98
C LEU A 78 9.17 10.51 0.56
N ASP A 79 8.42 11.14 1.46
CA ASP A 79 7.78 12.44 1.19
C ASP A 79 8.82 13.51 0.86
N LYS A 80 9.85 13.62 1.69
CA LYS A 80 10.98 14.57 1.52
C LYS A 80 11.71 14.39 0.19
N TYR A 81 11.85 13.16 -0.28
CA TYR A 81 12.60 12.83 -1.49
C TYR A 81 11.72 12.40 -2.67
N SER A 82 10.43 12.75 -2.65
CA SER A 82 9.48 12.49 -3.74
C SER A 82 9.46 11.02 -4.18
N ASN A 83 9.42 10.11 -3.20
CA ASN A 83 9.43 8.66 -3.35
C ASN A 83 10.71 8.07 -3.98
N ASP A 84 11.86 8.76 -3.97
CA ASP A 84 13.14 8.17 -4.37
C ASP A 84 13.64 7.17 -3.31
N LEU A 85 13.28 5.90 -3.50
CA LEU A 85 13.64 4.77 -2.62
C LEU A 85 15.14 4.70 -2.32
N ARG A 86 16.01 5.15 -3.25
CA ARG A 86 17.47 5.08 -3.08
C ARG A 86 17.99 6.01 -2.00
N LYS A 87 17.26 7.10 -1.72
CA LYS A 87 17.63 8.09 -0.69
C LYS A 87 17.17 7.71 0.71
N CYS A 88 16.32 6.68 0.83
CA CYS A 88 15.67 6.27 2.07
C CYS A 88 15.96 4.81 2.44
N ARG A 89 17.10 4.25 2.00
CA ARG A 89 17.45 2.84 2.25
C ARG A 89 17.67 2.55 3.73
N ALA A 90 18.20 3.50 4.50
CA ALA A 90 18.43 3.33 5.93
C ALA A 90 17.10 3.19 6.69
N GLU A 91 16.12 4.04 6.37
CA GLU A 91 14.78 3.99 6.96
C GLU A 91 14.01 2.75 6.48
N GLU A 92 14.18 2.35 5.23
CA GLU A 92 13.62 1.11 4.68
C GLU A 92 14.16 -0.13 5.40
N GLU A 93 15.47 -0.20 5.66
CA GLU A 93 16.09 -1.30 6.40
C GLU A 93 15.60 -1.35 7.86
N ALA A 94 15.47 -0.20 8.52
CA ALA A 94 14.90 -0.11 9.86
C ALA A 94 13.45 -0.58 9.90
N PHE A 95 12.63 -0.17 8.93
CA PHE A 95 11.26 -0.62 8.76
C PHE A 95 11.18 -2.13 8.49
N ASP A 96 11.99 -2.64 7.54
CA ASP A 96 12.03 -4.06 7.19
C ASP A 96 12.53 -4.95 8.35
N ALA A 97 13.32 -4.41 9.29
CA ALA A 97 13.78 -5.13 10.48
C ALA A 97 12.70 -5.26 11.56
N GLU A 98 11.87 -4.24 11.76
CA GLU A 98 10.73 -4.26 12.70
C GLU A 98 9.52 -4.99 12.11
N CYS A 99 9.29 -4.81 10.81
CA CYS A 99 8.21 -5.41 10.05
C CYS A 99 8.78 -6.22 8.88
N PRO A 100 9.20 -7.48 9.12
CA PRO A 100 9.74 -8.33 8.08
C PRO A 100 8.80 -8.44 6.89
N LYS A 101 9.42 -8.40 5.70
CA LYS A 101 8.71 -8.67 4.46
C LYS A 101 8.10 -10.08 4.50
N PRO A 102 6.84 -10.25 4.11
CA PRO A 102 6.18 -11.56 4.03
C PRO A 102 6.70 -12.45 2.88
#